data_AF-A0A1U7IB86-F1
#
_entry.id   AF-A0A1U7IB86-F1
#
_cell.length_a   1.000
_cell.length_b   1.000
_cell.length_c   1.000
_cell.angle_alpha   90.00
_cell.angle_beta   90.00
_cell.angle_gamma   90.00
#
_symmetry.space_group_name_H-M   'P 1'
#
loop_
_entity.id
_entity.type
_entity.pdbx_description
1 polymer ?
#
loop_
_entity_poly.entity_id
_entity_poly.type
_entity_poly.pdbx_seq_one_letter_code
_entity_poly.pdbx_strand_id
1 'polypeptide(L)'
;MATTLRASQRGLEIVDMERRKKGWNKQAACWCQKAKTSVASLKRFWQSKPIQQDVFQEICQAVGIEKWETIVDNNPQSQSNSKVEFFAYDDAWVGRKHLVAELIEKVNSSCRLLFLVGITGIGKTALAEKLAVELQSNWLPGDWSKFHQENFENEQQANDFASVAIRCLEKWGEQIAPDDRQNTQRLLYRLVKRLQENRYLVVIDSLENIMEGNEEEGWNDFKDEWWMRFFESLLAAESCQSRLILTSQDLPGQIPERYKNFWDCQILSGLTALERLELFEKTGLEIGTDSANRSYLERIGAAYEGHPLALRVIAGEIGDKPFYGNVVGYWNKYGHEIEEVEKAIEEARTQGIRASADDQWQLDK
;
A
#
# COMPACT_ATOMS: atom_id res chain seq x y z
N MET A 1 -6.41 29.22 20.13
CA MET A 1 -6.35 28.07 19.21
C MET A 1 -7.14 26.94 19.86
N ALA A 2 -8.03 26.26 19.13
CA ALA A 2 -8.77 25.14 19.72
C ALA A 2 -7.81 24.00 20.04
N THR A 3 -7.82 23.49 21.27
CA THR A 3 -7.02 22.33 21.65
C THR A 3 -7.48 21.12 20.86
N THR A 4 -6.56 20.45 20.16
CA THR A 4 -6.85 19.22 19.42
C THR A 4 -6.21 18.01 20.09
N LEU A 5 -6.92 16.90 20.13
CA LEU A 5 -6.50 15.64 20.70
C LEU A 5 -6.55 14.54 19.66
N ARG A 6 -5.74 13.51 19.83
CA ARG A 6 -5.83 12.25 19.08
C ARG A 6 -5.81 11.07 20.04
N ALA A 7 -6.41 9.96 19.63
CA ALA A 7 -6.44 8.75 20.43
C ALA A 7 -5.12 7.98 20.30
N SER A 8 -4.73 7.29 21.36
CA SER A 8 -3.70 6.26 21.33
C SER A 8 -4.28 4.95 20.81
N GLN A 9 -3.44 4.04 20.31
CA GLN A 9 -3.89 2.74 19.84
C GLN A 9 -4.64 1.96 20.94
N ARG A 10 -4.08 1.96 22.17
CA ARG A 10 -4.73 1.38 23.35
C ARG A 10 -6.05 2.08 23.70
N GLY A 11 -6.11 3.40 23.54
CA GLY A 11 -7.34 4.17 23.71
C GLY A 11 -8.43 3.75 22.75
N LEU A 12 -8.09 3.54 21.47
CA LEU A 12 -9.02 3.07 20.46
C LEU A 12 -9.56 1.67 20.79
N GLU A 13 -8.74 0.75 21.30
CA GLU A 13 -9.19 -0.58 21.74
C GLU A 13 -10.24 -0.51 22.86
N ILE A 14 -10.03 0.37 23.85
CA ILE A 14 -10.98 0.59 24.95
C ILE A 14 -12.31 1.12 24.40
N VAL A 15 -12.25 2.12 23.52
CA VAL A 15 -13.45 2.71 22.90
C VAL A 15 -14.17 1.68 22.03
N ASP A 16 -13.42 0.84 21.30
CA ASP A 16 -13.96 -0.23 20.46
C ASP A 16 -14.75 -1.26 21.28
N MET A 17 -14.21 -1.64 22.45
CA MET A 17 -14.89 -2.53 23.38
C MET A 17 -16.22 -1.95 23.89
N GLU A 18 -16.22 -0.67 24.30
CA GLU A 18 -17.43 -0.03 24.86
C GLU A 18 -18.52 0.21 23.82
N ARG A 19 -18.18 0.58 22.58
CA ARG A 19 -19.20 0.68 21.51
C ARG A 19 -19.83 -0.66 21.18
N ARG A 20 -19.05 -1.77 21.22
CA ARG A 20 -19.54 -3.12 20.90
C ARG A 20 -20.54 -3.59 21.94
N LYS A 21 -20.34 -3.27 23.22
CA LYS A 21 -21.34 -3.51 24.29
C LYS A 21 -22.68 -2.82 24.03
N LYS A 22 -22.70 -1.74 23.23
CA LYS A 22 -23.92 -1.03 22.83
C LYS A 22 -24.49 -1.50 21.49
N GLY A 23 -23.85 -2.45 20.82
CA GLY A 23 -24.23 -2.89 19.47
C GLY A 23 -24.06 -1.81 18.41
N TRP A 24 -23.12 -0.88 18.60
CA TRP A 24 -22.88 0.21 17.66
C TRP A 24 -21.65 -0.08 16.80
N ASN A 25 -21.79 0.09 15.48
CA ASN A 25 -20.66 0.08 14.56
C ASN A 25 -19.80 1.36 14.73
N LYS A 26 -18.59 1.40 14.12
CA LYS A 26 -17.65 2.52 14.27
C LYS A 26 -18.16 3.86 13.71
N GLN A 27 -19.22 3.83 12.90
CA GLN A 27 -19.77 4.97 12.17
C GLN A 27 -21.26 5.19 12.49
N ALA A 28 -21.76 4.63 13.58
CA ALA A 28 -23.19 4.51 13.81
C ALA A 28 -23.86 5.89 13.89
N ALA A 29 -24.98 6.06 13.18
CA ALA A 29 -25.73 7.33 13.18
C ALA A 29 -26.19 7.72 14.59
N CYS A 30 -26.59 6.74 15.41
CA CYS A 30 -26.94 6.94 16.81
C CYS A 30 -25.75 7.43 17.66
N TRP A 31 -24.53 6.99 17.35
CA TRP A 31 -23.33 7.47 18.02
C TRP A 31 -23.01 8.90 17.61
N CYS A 32 -23.07 9.22 16.32
CA CYS A 32 -22.93 10.59 15.81
C CYS A 32 -23.91 11.55 16.51
N GLN A 33 -25.19 11.15 16.60
CA GLN A 33 -26.23 11.94 17.24
C GLN A 33 -25.96 12.14 18.73
N LYS A 34 -25.53 11.09 19.44
CA LYS A 34 -25.26 11.16 20.88
C LYS A 34 -24.00 11.97 21.21
N ALA A 35 -22.96 11.84 20.40
CA ALA A 35 -21.71 12.60 20.51
C ALA A 35 -21.79 13.99 19.84
N LYS A 36 -22.96 14.39 19.34
CA LYS A 36 -23.21 15.66 18.63
C LYS A 36 -22.15 15.96 17.56
N THR A 37 -21.76 14.94 16.82
CA THR A 37 -20.65 15.01 15.86
C THR A 37 -21.04 14.37 14.53
N SER A 38 -20.14 14.44 13.56
CA SER A 38 -20.34 13.86 12.23
C SER A 38 -19.63 12.51 12.10
N VAL A 39 -20.05 11.72 11.11
CA VAL A 39 -19.34 10.49 10.70
C VAL A 39 -17.88 10.81 10.34
N ALA A 40 -17.61 11.99 9.76
CA ALA A 40 -16.25 12.42 9.43
C ALA A 40 -15.38 12.60 10.69
N SER A 41 -15.94 13.14 11.77
CA SER A 41 -15.22 13.27 13.05
C SER A 41 -14.95 11.90 13.71
N LEU A 42 -15.92 10.97 13.66
CA LEU A 42 -15.70 9.59 14.12
C LEU A 42 -14.62 8.88 13.29
N LYS A 43 -14.64 9.04 11.95
CA LYS A 43 -13.58 8.50 11.08
C LYS A 43 -12.21 9.07 11.46
N ARG A 44 -12.09 10.37 11.70
CA ARG A 44 -10.81 11.00 12.14
C ARG A 44 -10.37 10.49 13.52
N PHE A 45 -11.30 10.32 14.46
CA PHE A 45 -11.02 9.74 15.77
C PHE A 45 -10.41 8.34 15.65
N TRP A 46 -11.04 7.46 14.86
CA TRP A 46 -10.54 6.10 14.62
C TRP A 46 -9.21 6.03 13.84
N GLN A 47 -8.90 7.06 13.07
CA GLN A 47 -7.61 7.21 12.38
C GLN A 47 -6.52 7.85 13.26
N SER A 48 -6.76 8.05 14.56
CA SER A 48 -5.83 8.76 15.45
C SER A 48 -5.41 10.13 14.90
N LYS A 49 -6.27 10.78 14.10
CA LYS A 49 -6.03 12.13 13.60
C LYS A 49 -6.47 13.15 14.66
N PRO A 50 -5.78 14.31 14.76
CA PRO A 50 -6.21 15.36 15.65
C PRO A 50 -7.65 15.81 15.35
N ILE A 51 -8.49 15.82 16.39
CA ILE A 51 -9.85 16.37 16.39
C ILE A 51 -9.99 17.35 17.57
N GLN A 52 -10.99 18.22 17.53
CA GLN A 52 -11.22 19.18 18.62
C GLN A 52 -11.51 18.45 19.94
N GLN A 53 -10.98 18.98 21.04
CA GLN A 53 -11.06 18.36 22.37
C GLN A 53 -12.50 18.11 22.83
N ASP A 54 -13.41 19.05 22.59
CA ASP A 54 -14.84 18.93 22.89
C ASP A 54 -15.48 17.74 22.14
N VAL A 55 -15.19 17.62 20.84
CA VAL A 55 -15.64 16.49 20.02
C VAL A 55 -15.05 15.18 20.53
N PHE A 56 -13.77 15.16 20.91
CA PHE A 56 -13.12 13.98 21.47
C PHE A 56 -13.79 13.50 22.76
N GLN A 57 -14.11 14.44 23.67
CA GLN A 57 -14.80 14.16 24.92
C GLN A 57 -16.20 13.61 24.69
N GLU A 58 -16.99 14.23 23.80
CA GLU A 58 -18.34 13.79 23.46
C GLU A 58 -18.34 12.39 22.81
N ILE A 59 -17.34 12.07 21.98
CA ILE A 59 -17.16 10.72 21.41
C ILE A 59 -16.95 9.67 22.50
N CYS A 60 -16.04 9.92 23.45
CA CYS A 60 -15.77 9.03 24.58
C CYS A 60 -16.98 8.91 25.52
N GLN A 61 -17.62 10.03 25.86
CA GLN A 61 -18.77 10.05 26.76
C GLN A 61 -19.98 9.31 26.18
N ALA A 62 -20.19 9.39 24.86
CA ALA A 62 -21.29 8.70 24.20
C ALA A 62 -21.24 7.17 24.40
N VAL A 63 -20.04 6.59 24.45
CA VAL A 63 -19.82 5.16 24.73
C VAL A 63 -19.74 4.84 26.23
N GLY A 64 -19.72 5.84 27.11
CA GLY A 64 -19.70 5.67 28.57
C GLY A 64 -18.31 5.78 29.19
N ILE A 65 -17.32 6.35 28.48
CA ILE A 65 -15.97 6.59 28.99
C ILE A 65 -15.91 8.04 29.51
N GLU A 66 -15.89 8.19 30.84
CA GLU A 66 -15.79 9.51 31.48
C GLU A 66 -14.35 10.03 31.54
N LYS A 67 -13.38 9.14 31.72
CA LYS A 67 -11.94 9.47 31.79
C LYS A 67 -11.31 9.44 30.41
N TRP A 68 -11.68 10.38 29.54
CA TRP A 68 -11.18 10.46 28.17
C TRP A 68 -9.65 10.69 28.10
N GLU A 69 -9.04 11.22 29.16
CA GLU A 69 -7.59 11.46 29.25
C GLU A 69 -6.78 10.16 29.10
N THR A 70 -7.34 9.01 29.48
CA THR A 70 -6.66 7.70 29.30
C THR A 70 -6.68 7.22 27.85
N ILE A 71 -7.49 7.84 26.99
CA ILE A 71 -7.60 7.51 25.57
C ILE A 71 -6.59 8.31 24.75
N VAL A 72 -6.20 9.49 25.22
CA VAL A 72 -5.32 10.42 24.50
C VAL A 72 -3.93 9.83 24.30
N ASP A 73 -3.37 10.03 23.09
CA ASP A 73 -1.96 9.77 22.84
C ASP A 73 -1.10 10.93 23.37
N ASN A 74 -0.43 10.67 24.51
CA ASN A 74 0.46 11.62 25.15
C ASN A 74 1.93 11.48 24.69
N ASN A 75 2.25 10.65 23.69
CA ASN A 75 3.63 10.43 23.29
C ASN A 75 4.18 11.59 22.44
N PRO A 76 5.21 12.33 22.91
CA PRO A 76 5.83 13.41 22.13
C PRO A 76 6.63 12.89 20.92
N GLN A 77 6.98 11.61 20.88
CA GLN A 77 7.86 11.03 19.85
C GLN A 77 7.26 10.97 18.45
N SER A 78 5.94 11.10 18.30
CA SER A 78 5.27 11.08 17.00
C SER A 78 5.19 12.46 16.33
N GLN A 79 5.85 13.48 16.90
CA GLN A 79 5.92 14.84 16.35
C GLN A 79 7.28 15.24 15.73
N SER A 80 8.34 14.44 15.77
CA SER A 80 9.57 14.80 15.03
C SER A 80 10.46 13.61 14.69
N ASN A 81 10.44 13.21 13.42
CA ASN A 81 11.59 12.74 12.67
C ASN A 81 11.16 12.87 11.21
N SER A 82 11.90 13.66 10.42
CA SER A 82 11.67 13.98 8.99
C SER A 82 10.84 12.90 8.26
N LYS A 83 9.52 13.07 8.24
CA LYS A 83 8.61 12.03 7.75
C LYS A 83 8.65 12.06 6.25
N VAL A 84 9.25 11.04 5.64
CA VAL A 84 8.85 10.65 4.29
C VAL A 84 7.32 10.53 4.31
N GLU A 85 6.66 11.35 3.49
CA GLU A 85 5.22 11.33 3.37
C GLU A 85 4.86 10.25 2.34
N PHE A 86 4.52 9.08 2.86
CA PHE A 86 3.98 7.97 2.06
C PHE A 86 2.55 8.29 1.66
N PHE A 87 2.22 8.07 0.39
CA PHE A 87 0.90 8.43 -0.16
C PHE A 87 -0.03 7.22 -0.33
N ALA A 88 0.52 6.00 -0.41
CA ALA A 88 -0.27 4.78 -0.62
C ALA A 88 -0.40 3.93 0.67
N TYR A 89 0.63 3.91 1.51
CA TYR A 89 0.64 3.24 2.80
C TYR A 89 -0.01 4.12 3.87
N ASP A 90 -1.19 3.68 4.31
CA ASP A 90 -2.01 4.39 5.30
C ASP A 90 -2.46 3.47 6.45
N ASP A 91 -3.17 4.05 7.42
CA ASP A 91 -3.67 3.33 8.60
C ASP A 91 -4.67 2.21 8.25
N ALA A 92 -5.23 2.19 7.04
CA ALA A 92 -6.15 1.15 6.57
C ALA A 92 -5.42 -0.09 6.04
N TRP A 93 -4.08 -0.11 5.96
CA TRP A 93 -3.30 -1.28 5.58
C TRP A 93 -3.62 -2.51 6.46
N VAL A 94 -3.83 -3.67 5.86
CA VAL A 94 -4.07 -4.94 6.56
C VAL A 94 -3.31 -6.09 5.94
N GLY A 95 -3.17 -7.18 6.71
CA GLY A 95 -2.64 -8.43 6.18
C GLY A 95 -1.19 -8.36 5.68
N ARG A 96 -0.87 -9.31 4.80
CA ARG A 96 0.40 -9.57 4.13
C ARG A 96 1.58 -9.73 5.10
N LYS A 97 1.31 -10.11 6.35
CA LYS A 97 2.33 -10.20 7.41
C LYS A 97 3.45 -11.17 7.06
N HIS A 98 3.09 -12.37 6.59
CA HIS A 98 4.06 -13.38 6.16
C HIS A 98 4.85 -12.89 4.94
N LEU A 99 4.14 -12.37 3.93
CA LEU A 99 4.77 -11.87 2.71
C LEU A 99 5.75 -10.74 3.00
N VAL A 100 5.37 -9.76 3.84
CA VAL A 100 6.25 -8.66 4.26
C VAL A 100 7.50 -9.21 4.94
N ALA A 101 7.38 -10.18 5.85
CA ALA A 101 8.53 -10.78 6.51
C ALA A 101 9.48 -11.48 5.53
N GLU A 102 8.93 -12.26 4.60
CA GLU A 102 9.68 -12.96 3.55
C GLU A 102 10.44 -11.96 2.64
N LEU A 103 9.76 -10.92 2.17
CA LEU A 103 10.37 -9.92 1.29
C LEU A 103 11.46 -9.10 2.00
N ILE A 104 11.27 -8.79 3.29
CA ILE A 104 12.31 -8.15 4.12
C ILE A 104 13.55 -9.05 4.21
N GLU A 105 13.38 -10.35 4.43
CA GLU A 105 14.49 -11.29 4.47
C GLU A 105 15.24 -11.32 3.13
N LYS A 106 14.51 -11.41 2.02
CA LYS A 106 15.09 -11.36 0.67
C LYS A 106 15.90 -10.08 0.46
N VAL A 107 15.34 -8.91 0.76
CA VAL A 107 16.03 -7.61 0.61
C VAL A 107 17.26 -7.50 1.52
N ASN A 108 17.19 -8.01 2.75
CA ASN A 108 18.34 -8.00 3.67
C ASN A 108 19.47 -8.95 3.23
N SER A 109 19.17 -9.94 2.39
CA SER A 109 20.13 -10.91 1.86
C SER A 109 20.82 -10.39 0.59
N SER A 110 20.93 -11.21 -0.46
CA SER A 110 21.58 -10.89 -1.73
C SER A 110 20.69 -10.17 -2.74
N CYS A 111 19.37 -10.11 -2.52
CA CYS A 111 18.43 -9.51 -3.46
C CYS A 111 18.67 -8.00 -3.58
N ARG A 112 19.14 -7.53 -4.75
CA ARG A 112 19.42 -6.12 -5.06
C ARG A 112 18.21 -5.43 -5.67
N LEU A 113 17.45 -6.16 -6.50
CA LEU A 113 16.23 -5.70 -7.16
C LEU A 113 15.06 -6.58 -6.72
N LEU A 114 14.08 -6.01 -6.03
CA LEU A 114 12.82 -6.68 -5.71
C LEU A 114 11.72 -6.08 -6.58
N PHE A 115 11.18 -6.87 -7.51
CA PHE A 115 10.02 -6.49 -8.31
C PHE A 115 8.73 -6.91 -7.59
N LEU A 116 7.80 -5.97 -7.44
CA LEU A 116 6.43 -6.20 -6.99
C LEU A 116 5.52 -6.03 -8.20
N VAL A 117 5.00 -7.13 -8.71
CA VAL A 117 4.25 -7.20 -9.96
C VAL A 117 2.79 -7.52 -9.68
N GLY A 118 1.87 -7.03 -10.51
CA GLY A 118 0.45 -7.35 -10.41
C GLY A 118 -0.43 -6.21 -10.89
N ILE A 119 -1.74 -6.46 -10.93
CA ILE A 119 -2.70 -5.53 -11.51
C ILE A 119 -2.79 -4.18 -10.77
N THR A 120 -3.35 -3.18 -11.43
CA THR A 120 -3.63 -1.87 -10.83
C THR A 120 -4.55 -2.01 -9.62
N GLY A 121 -4.24 -1.30 -8.53
CA GLY A 121 -5.06 -1.33 -7.30
C GLY A 121 -4.82 -2.54 -6.37
N ILE A 122 -3.96 -3.49 -6.74
CA ILE A 122 -3.61 -4.66 -5.90
C ILE A 122 -2.74 -4.32 -4.66
N GLY A 123 -2.27 -3.06 -4.57
CA GLY A 123 -1.49 -2.56 -3.44
C GLY A 123 0.03 -2.73 -3.57
N LYS A 124 0.59 -2.65 -4.79
CA LYS A 124 2.05 -2.69 -5.03
C LYS A 124 2.79 -1.54 -4.35
N THR A 125 2.38 -0.30 -4.63
CA THR A 125 2.97 0.91 -4.04
C THR A 125 2.88 0.91 -2.52
N ALA A 126 1.71 0.61 -1.98
CA ALA A 126 1.51 0.52 -0.54
C ALA A 126 2.38 -0.58 0.11
N LEU A 127 2.62 -1.70 -0.59
CA LEU A 127 3.56 -2.72 -0.12
C LEU A 127 5.02 -2.23 -0.18
N ALA A 128 5.44 -1.54 -1.24
CA ALA A 128 6.79 -0.98 -1.34
C ALA A 128 7.07 0.03 -0.21
N GLU A 129 6.12 0.93 0.06
CA GLU A 129 6.19 1.88 1.17
C GLU A 129 6.18 1.18 2.54
N LYS A 130 5.34 0.14 2.70
CA LYS A 130 5.35 -0.69 3.91
C LYS A 130 6.71 -1.37 4.14
N LEU A 131 7.31 -1.93 3.09
CA LEU A 131 8.65 -2.51 3.17
C LEU A 131 9.70 -1.46 3.55
N ALA A 132 9.61 -0.24 3.00
CA ALA A 132 10.52 0.84 3.36
C ALA A 132 10.43 1.23 4.84
N VAL A 133 9.22 1.27 5.40
CA VAL A 133 9.00 1.50 6.84
C VAL A 133 9.63 0.39 7.69
N GLU A 134 9.41 -0.88 7.34
CA GLU A 134 9.95 -2.00 8.12
C GLU A 134 11.48 -2.12 8.01
N LEU A 135 12.02 -1.85 6.82
CA LEU A 135 13.45 -1.81 6.57
C LEU A 135 14.13 -0.60 7.24
N GLN A 136 13.38 0.42 7.68
CA GLN A 136 13.94 1.56 8.38
C GLN A 136 14.77 1.13 9.60
N SER A 137 14.27 0.20 10.42
CA SER A 137 14.96 -0.13 11.69
C SER A 137 16.28 -0.89 11.47
N ASN A 138 16.37 -1.71 10.41
CA ASN A 138 17.49 -2.62 10.18
C ASN A 138 18.42 -2.17 9.03
N TRP A 139 17.86 -1.61 7.96
CA TRP A 139 18.57 -1.23 6.75
C TRP A 139 18.96 0.26 6.72
N LEU A 140 18.08 1.13 7.22
CA LEU A 140 18.26 2.60 7.22
C LEU A 140 18.16 3.16 8.65
N PRO A 141 19.16 3.00 9.53
CA PRO A 141 19.06 3.16 11.00
C PRO A 141 18.61 4.56 11.45
N GLY A 142 17.33 4.87 11.26
CA GLY A 142 16.73 6.21 11.36
C GLY A 142 17.09 7.20 10.23
N ASP A 143 18.00 6.89 9.31
CA ASP A 143 18.51 7.86 8.32
C ASP A 143 17.71 7.88 7.01
N TRP A 144 16.64 8.68 7.00
CA TRP A 144 15.80 8.90 5.82
C TRP A 144 16.51 9.64 4.67
N SER A 145 17.70 10.23 4.87
CA SER A 145 18.48 10.79 3.75
C SER A 145 18.98 9.72 2.78
N LYS A 146 19.00 8.46 3.24
CA LYS A 146 19.35 7.27 2.46
C LYS A 146 18.15 6.59 1.80
N PHE A 147 16.95 7.11 2.01
CA PHE A 147 15.75 6.69 1.29
C PHE A 147 15.50 7.59 0.08
N HIS A 148 15.10 6.98 -1.03
CA HIS A 148 14.74 7.72 -2.23
C HIS A 148 13.55 7.04 -2.92
N GLN A 149 12.60 7.81 -3.42
CA GLN A 149 11.46 7.32 -4.17
C GLN A 149 11.36 8.12 -5.48
N GLU A 150 11.34 7.41 -6.60
CA GLU A 150 10.95 7.94 -7.91
C GLU A 150 9.59 7.36 -8.27
N ASN A 151 8.66 8.19 -8.73
CA ASN A 151 7.36 7.77 -9.21
C ASN A 151 7.25 8.17 -10.69
N PHE A 152 7.13 7.18 -11.58
CA PHE A 152 7.09 7.41 -13.03
C PHE A 152 5.70 7.74 -13.59
N GLU A 153 4.65 7.77 -12.75
CA GLU A 153 3.36 8.40 -13.10
C GLU A 153 3.42 9.93 -13.05
N ASN A 154 4.45 10.51 -12.43
CA ASN A 154 4.57 11.96 -12.35
C ASN A 154 4.97 12.58 -13.70
N GLU A 155 3.97 12.95 -14.50
CA GLU A 155 4.15 13.58 -15.82
C GLU A 155 4.92 14.92 -15.78
N GLN A 156 5.09 15.54 -14.61
CA GLN A 156 5.89 16.77 -14.47
C GLN A 156 7.40 16.49 -14.50
N GLN A 157 7.82 15.23 -14.40
CA GLN A 157 9.23 14.83 -14.35
C GLN A 157 9.54 13.88 -15.50
N ALA A 158 10.63 14.16 -16.22
CA ALA A 158 11.11 13.25 -17.26
C ALA A 158 11.55 11.91 -16.65
N ASN A 159 11.17 10.81 -17.31
CA ASN A 159 11.40 9.44 -16.86
C ASN A 159 12.47 8.69 -17.70
N ASP A 160 13.15 9.39 -18.62
CA ASP A 160 14.35 8.88 -19.27
C ASP A 160 15.47 8.68 -18.24
N PHE A 161 16.36 7.73 -18.53
CA PHE A 161 17.40 7.33 -17.58
C PHE A 161 18.33 8.49 -17.22
N ALA A 162 18.72 9.33 -18.18
CA ALA A 162 19.65 10.43 -17.93
C ALA A 162 19.05 11.44 -16.94
N SER A 163 17.78 11.80 -17.13
CA SER A 163 17.04 12.69 -16.22
C SER A 163 16.92 12.12 -14.82
N VAL A 164 16.57 10.84 -14.67
CA VAL A 164 16.48 10.19 -13.35
C VAL A 164 17.86 10.08 -12.69
N ALA A 165 18.89 9.68 -13.44
CA ALA A 165 20.25 9.57 -12.91
C ALA A 165 20.77 10.91 -12.38
N ILE A 166 20.53 12.01 -13.11
CA ILE A 166 20.88 13.36 -12.67
C ILE A 166 20.17 13.71 -11.36
N ARG A 167 18.84 13.53 -11.29
CA ARG A 167 18.05 13.82 -10.07
C ARG A 167 18.54 13.03 -8.86
N CYS A 168 18.78 11.73 -9.03
CA CYS A 168 19.29 10.86 -7.97
C CYS A 168 20.65 11.34 -7.45
N LEU A 169 21.60 11.56 -8.35
CA LEU A 169 22.96 11.99 -8.02
C LEU A 169 22.98 13.35 -7.33
N GLU A 170 22.24 14.34 -7.85
CA GLU A 170 22.13 15.68 -7.24
C GLU A 170 21.47 15.61 -5.86
N LYS A 171 20.40 14.83 -5.71
CA LYS A 171 19.74 14.60 -4.41
C LYS A 171 20.68 13.97 -3.39
N TRP A 172 21.66 13.17 -3.84
CA TRP A 172 22.70 12.61 -2.99
C TRP A 172 23.95 13.49 -2.87
N GLY A 173 23.84 14.77 -3.22
CA GLY A 173 24.86 15.80 -3.01
C GLY A 173 25.98 15.81 -4.06
N GLU A 174 25.80 15.12 -5.18
CA GLU A 174 26.80 15.07 -6.24
C GLU A 174 26.58 16.18 -7.27
N GLN A 175 27.63 16.95 -7.56
CA GLN A 175 27.58 18.02 -8.56
C GLN A 175 27.83 17.44 -9.96
N ILE A 176 26.95 17.75 -10.90
CA ILE A 176 27.04 17.29 -12.30
C ILE A 176 27.32 18.48 -13.20
N ALA A 177 28.51 18.49 -13.80
CA ALA A 177 28.93 19.49 -14.78
C ALA A 177 28.04 19.45 -16.03
N PRO A 178 27.84 20.56 -16.75
CA PRO A 178 26.99 20.60 -17.95
C PRO A 178 27.35 19.55 -19.00
N ASP A 179 28.64 19.36 -19.28
CA ASP A 179 29.13 18.36 -20.26
C ASP A 179 28.79 16.92 -19.83
N ASP A 180 28.76 16.65 -18.52
CA ASP A 180 28.42 15.33 -17.99
C ASP A 180 26.93 15.02 -18.11
N ARG A 181 26.06 16.04 -18.11
CA ARG A 181 24.61 15.85 -18.26
C ARG A 181 24.24 15.32 -19.64
N GLN A 182 25.09 15.54 -20.64
CA GLN A 182 24.89 15.05 -22.01
C GLN A 182 25.51 13.66 -22.24
N ASN A 183 26.25 13.12 -21.26
CA ASN A 183 26.93 11.84 -21.39
C ASN A 183 26.25 10.76 -20.53
N THR A 184 25.24 10.10 -21.10
CA THR A 184 24.46 9.07 -20.41
C THR A 184 25.30 7.90 -19.91
N GLN A 185 26.36 7.53 -20.62
CA GLN A 185 27.28 6.47 -20.18
C GLN A 185 28.03 6.87 -18.88
N ARG A 186 28.46 8.13 -18.79
CA ARG A 186 29.10 8.65 -17.58
C ARG A 186 28.10 8.76 -16.43
N LEU A 187 26.86 9.18 -16.69
CA LEU A 187 25.78 9.19 -15.71
C LEU A 187 25.48 7.78 -15.18
N LEU A 188 25.40 6.78 -16.07
CA LEU A 188 25.25 5.37 -15.73
C LEU A 188 26.36 4.90 -14.77
N TYR A 189 27.62 5.11 -15.16
CA TYR A 189 28.75 4.72 -14.32
C TYR A 189 28.71 5.38 -12.93
N ARG A 190 28.42 6.69 -12.86
CA ARG A 190 28.35 7.43 -11.59
C ARG A 190 27.22 6.92 -10.70
N LEU A 191 26.03 6.73 -11.26
CA LEU A 191 24.87 6.24 -10.52
C LEU A 191 25.11 4.83 -9.96
N VAL A 192 25.59 3.92 -10.81
CA VAL A 192 25.91 2.54 -10.39
C VAL A 192 26.98 2.54 -9.31
N LYS A 193 28.07 3.28 -9.49
CA LYS A 193 29.13 3.40 -8.47
C LYS A 193 28.59 3.93 -7.13
N ARG A 194 27.74 4.95 -7.18
CA ARG A 194 27.12 5.53 -5.99
C ARG A 194 26.28 4.52 -5.23
N LEU A 195 25.45 3.73 -5.94
CA LEU A 195 24.63 2.65 -5.37
C LEU A 195 25.47 1.46 -4.86
N GLN A 196 26.61 1.18 -5.51
CA GLN A 196 27.53 0.15 -5.06
C GLN A 196 28.20 0.50 -3.73
N GLU A 197 28.73 1.73 -3.62
CA GLU A 197 29.55 2.18 -2.50
C GLU A 197 28.74 2.64 -1.28
N ASN A 198 27.46 2.94 -1.46
CA ASN A 198 26.61 3.50 -0.40
C ASN A 198 25.36 2.65 -0.22
N ARG A 199 24.88 2.57 1.02
CA ARG A 199 23.62 1.90 1.34
C ARG A 199 22.45 2.87 1.15
N TYR A 200 21.78 2.79 -0.01
CA TYR A 200 20.50 3.43 -0.26
C TYR A 200 19.38 2.39 -0.31
N LEU A 201 18.17 2.80 0.07
CA LEU A 201 16.94 2.11 -0.27
C LEU A 201 16.19 2.99 -1.28
N VAL A 202 16.00 2.46 -2.48
CA VAL A 202 15.37 3.18 -3.58
C VAL A 202 14.06 2.48 -3.93
N VAL A 203 12.96 3.22 -3.94
CA VAL A 203 11.68 2.77 -4.46
C VAL A 203 11.49 3.37 -5.84
N ILE A 204 11.25 2.55 -6.85
CA ILE A 204 10.85 3.00 -8.18
C ILE A 204 9.42 2.54 -8.39
N ASP A 205 8.50 3.49 -8.45
CA ASP A 205 7.08 3.22 -8.54
C ASP A 205 6.58 3.37 -9.99
N SER A 206 5.71 2.45 -10.40
CA SER A 206 5.02 2.41 -11.69
C SER A 206 5.96 2.30 -12.89
N LEU A 207 6.82 1.28 -12.87
CA LEU A 207 7.84 1.01 -13.89
C LEU A 207 7.27 0.84 -15.30
N GLU A 208 6.02 0.41 -15.44
CA GLU A 208 5.31 0.28 -16.72
C GLU A 208 5.32 1.58 -17.56
N ASN A 209 5.43 2.75 -16.91
CA ASN A 209 5.47 4.04 -17.58
C ASN A 209 6.73 4.26 -18.43
N ILE A 210 7.82 3.55 -18.13
CA ILE A 210 9.05 3.55 -18.93
C ILE A 210 9.19 2.32 -19.84
N MET A 211 8.17 1.46 -19.89
CA MET A 211 8.14 0.24 -20.70
C MET A 211 7.27 0.42 -21.96
N GLU A 212 7.61 -0.32 -23.01
CA GLU A 212 6.79 -0.52 -24.20
C GLU A 212 5.62 -1.44 -23.87
N GLY A 213 4.50 -1.24 -24.58
CA GLY A 213 3.26 -1.96 -24.34
C GLY A 213 2.16 -1.13 -23.69
N ASN A 214 1.09 -1.80 -23.28
CA ASN A 214 -0.12 -1.23 -22.72
C ASN A 214 -0.91 -2.31 -21.96
N GLU A 215 -2.07 -1.95 -21.38
CA GLU A 215 -2.89 -2.85 -20.57
C GLU A 215 -3.47 -4.05 -21.35
N GLU A 216 -3.64 -3.93 -22.67
CA GLU A 216 -4.18 -5.02 -23.51
C GLU A 216 -3.08 -6.00 -23.96
N GLU A 217 -1.91 -5.48 -24.34
CA GLU A 217 -0.79 -6.27 -24.88
C GLU A 217 0.21 -6.72 -23.79
N GLY A 218 0.09 -6.15 -22.59
CA GLY A 218 1.09 -6.24 -21.53
C GLY A 218 2.27 -5.30 -21.76
N TRP A 219 3.13 -5.18 -20.75
CA TRP A 219 4.38 -4.41 -20.82
C TRP A 219 5.60 -5.34 -20.85
N ASN A 220 6.58 -5.03 -21.70
CA ASN A 220 7.73 -5.92 -21.90
C ASN A 220 9.09 -5.22 -21.74
N ASP A 221 9.48 -4.40 -22.71
CA ASP A 221 10.83 -3.88 -22.91
C ASP A 221 10.88 -2.41 -22.48
N PHE A 222 12.05 -1.92 -22.08
CA PHE A 222 12.20 -0.51 -21.74
C PHE A 222 12.21 0.36 -23.00
N LYS A 223 11.48 1.49 -22.98
CA LYS A 223 11.49 2.51 -24.04
C LYS A 223 12.87 3.15 -24.23
N ASP A 224 13.65 3.22 -23.15
CA ASP A 224 15.02 3.75 -23.12
C ASP A 224 15.99 2.62 -22.77
N GLU A 225 16.87 2.26 -23.71
CA GLU A 225 17.84 1.17 -23.58
C GLU A 225 18.80 1.35 -22.38
N TRP A 226 18.96 2.58 -21.88
CA TRP A 226 19.83 2.84 -20.73
C TRP A 226 19.27 2.28 -19.43
N TRP A 227 17.95 2.09 -19.31
CA TRP A 227 17.36 1.41 -18.16
C TRP A 227 17.77 -0.06 -18.07
N MET A 228 17.74 -0.78 -19.20
CA MET A 228 18.22 -2.16 -19.29
C MET A 228 19.70 -2.25 -18.88
N ARG A 229 20.54 -1.37 -19.44
CA ARG A 229 21.97 -1.31 -19.11
C ARG A 229 22.22 -0.98 -17.64
N PHE A 230 21.37 -0.15 -17.03
CA PHE A 230 21.43 0.19 -15.61
C PHE A 230 21.16 -1.01 -14.72
N PHE A 231 20.03 -1.70 -14.92
CA PHE A 231 19.71 -2.89 -14.13
C PHE A 231 20.75 -3.99 -14.32
N GLU A 232 21.19 -4.23 -15.56
CA GLU A 232 22.25 -5.19 -15.86
C GLU A 232 23.55 -4.83 -15.15
N SER A 233 23.97 -3.56 -15.16
CA SER A 233 25.18 -3.09 -14.48
C SER A 233 25.11 -3.25 -12.96
N LEU A 234 23.94 -3.00 -12.37
CA LEU A 234 23.74 -3.16 -10.93
C LEU A 234 23.77 -4.63 -10.51
N LEU A 235 23.21 -5.52 -11.33
CA LEU A 235 23.20 -6.96 -11.09
C LEU A 235 24.55 -7.62 -11.35
N ALA A 236 25.30 -7.15 -12.36
CA ALA A 236 26.63 -7.65 -12.71
C ALA A 236 27.73 -7.22 -11.73
N ALA A 237 27.48 -6.19 -10.91
CA ALA A 237 28.44 -5.67 -9.94
C ALA A 237 28.94 -6.77 -8.97
N GLU A 238 30.23 -6.77 -8.65
CA GLU A 238 30.81 -7.69 -7.65
C GLU A 238 30.17 -7.51 -6.27
N SER A 239 29.84 -6.26 -5.91
CA SER A 239 29.13 -5.92 -4.69
C SER A 239 28.17 -4.75 -4.92
N CYS A 240 27.09 -4.71 -4.14
CA CYS A 240 26.15 -3.58 -4.13
C CYS A 240 25.54 -3.40 -2.75
N GLN A 241 25.79 -2.24 -2.12
CA GLN A 241 25.28 -1.91 -0.80
C GLN A 241 23.83 -1.40 -0.83
N SER A 242 23.34 -0.94 -1.99
CA SER A 242 21.97 -0.44 -2.15
C SER A 242 20.95 -1.53 -2.48
N ARG A 243 19.67 -1.23 -2.25
CA ARG A 243 18.52 -2.07 -2.57
C ARG A 243 17.46 -1.27 -3.29
N LEU A 244 16.90 -1.85 -4.34
CA LEU A 244 15.83 -1.26 -5.13
C LEU A 244 14.57 -2.11 -4.98
N ILE A 245 13.46 -1.47 -4.63
CA ILE A 245 12.12 -2.07 -4.66
C ILE A 245 11.38 -1.40 -5.83
N LEU A 246 10.94 -2.20 -6.79
CA LEU A 246 10.29 -1.72 -7.99
C LEU A 246 8.84 -2.19 -7.99
N THR A 247 7.91 -1.31 -8.35
CA THR A 247 6.53 -1.72 -8.64
C THR A 247 6.29 -1.67 -10.14
N SER A 248 5.56 -2.64 -10.66
CA SER A 248 5.20 -2.69 -12.08
C SER A 248 3.90 -3.47 -12.28
N GLN A 249 3.20 -3.25 -13.39
CA GLN A 249 2.12 -4.15 -13.80
C GLN A 249 2.64 -5.47 -14.34
N ASP A 250 3.72 -5.45 -15.13
CA ASP A 250 4.41 -6.63 -15.65
C ASP A 250 5.91 -6.61 -15.31
N LEU A 251 6.51 -7.79 -15.30
CA LEU A 251 7.96 -7.93 -15.14
C LEU A 251 8.65 -7.59 -16.48
N PRO A 252 9.65 -6.68 -16.51
CA PRO A 252 10.35 -6.39 -17.75
C PRO A 252 11.09 -7.62 -18.30
N GLY A 253 10.85 -7.94 -19.57
CA GLY A 253 11.44 -9.11 -20.25
C GLY A 253 12.96 -9.04 -20.41
N GLN A 254 13.52 -7.84 -20.24
CA GLN A 254 14.95 -7.54 -20.43
C GLN A 254 15.80 -7.73 -19.16
N ILE A 255 15.20 -8.13 -18.02
CA ILE A 255 15.97 -8.40 -16.79
C ILE A 255 16.73 -9.74 -16.93
N PRO A 256 18.07 -9.76 -16.84
CA PRO A 256 18.83 -10.98 -17.14
C PRO A 256 18.68 -12.09 -16.08
N GLU A 257 18.13 -13.24 -16.48
CA GLU A 257 17.99 -14.44 -15.63
C GLU A 257 19.32 -14.98 -15.09
N ARG A 258 20.44 -14.73 -15.78
CA ARG A 258 21.78 -15.13 -15.29
C ARG A 258 22.16 -14.53 -13.92
N TYR A 259 21.45 -13.49 -13.48
CA TYR A 259 21.63 -12.83 -12.19
C TYR A 259 20.50 -13.11 -11.19
N LYS A 260 19.72 -14.19 -11.35
CA LYS A 260 18.57 -14.52 -10.49
C LYS A 260 18.87 -14.54 -8.99
N ASN A 261 20.11 -14.81 -8.59
CA ASN A 261 20.52 -14.75 -7.17
C ASN A 261 20.49 -13.33 -6.57
N PHE A 262 20.37 -12.30 -7.41
CA PHE A 262 20.42 -10.88 -7.04
C PHE A 262 19.12 -10.14 -7.34
N TRP A 263 18.08 -10.80 -7.83
CA TRP A 263 16.77 -10.18 -7.98
C TRP A 263 15.65 -11.19 -7.76
N ASP A 264 14.50 -10.69 -7.32
CA ASP A 264 13.32 -11.51 -7.13
C ASP A 264 12.07 -10.80 -7.67
N CYS A 265 11.07 -11.58 -8.06
CA CYS A 265 9.78 -11.07 -8.49
C CYS A 265 8.67 -11.67 -7.63
N GLN A 266 7.94 -10.79 -6.96
CA GLN A 266 6.74 -11.13 -6.22
C GLN A 266 5.52 -10.67 -7.00
N ILE A 267 4.77 -11.64 -7.53
CA ILE A 267 3.44 -11.40 -8.08
C ILE A 267 2.45 -11.25 -6.91
N LEU A 268 1.72 -10.15 -6.88
CA LEU A 268 0.74 -9.85 -5.85
C LEU A 268 -0.65 -10.32 -6.27
N SER A 269 -1.26 -11.11 -5.40
CA SER A 269 -2.66 -11.50 -5.50
C SER A 269 -3.54 -10.71 -4.52
N GLY A 270 -4.85 -10.91 -4.67
CA GLY A 270 -5.84 -10.34 -3.77
C GLY A 270 -5.68 -10.85 -2.34
N LEU A 271 -6.26 -10.11 -1.39
CA LEU A 271 -6.25 -10.46 0.02
C LEU A 271 -6.88 -11.84 0.28
N THR A 272 -6.36 -12.56 1.26
CA THR A 272 -6.95 -13.81 1.75
C THR A 272 -8.30 -13.55 2.45
N ALA A 273 -9.12 -14.58 2.65
CA ALA A 273 -10.43 -14.43 3.30
C ALA A 273 -10.35 -13.73 4.67
N LEU A 274 -9.33 -14.05 5.48
CA LEU A 274 -9.11 -13.39 6.77
C LEU A 274 -8.74 -11.92 6.59
N GLU A 275 -7.82 -11.61 5.68
CA GLU A 275 -7.36 -10.24 5.43
C GLU A 275 -8.45 -9.34 4.83
N ARG A 276 -9.35 -9.90 4.02
CA ARG A 276 -10.54 -9.18 3.53
C ARG A 276 -11.42 -8.71 4.67
N LEU A 277 -11.66 -9.57 5.65
CA LEU A 277 -12.44 -9.22 6.84
C LEU A 277 -11.70 -8.21 7.71
N GLU A 278 -10.39 -8.37 7.92
CA GLU A 278 -9.57 -7.37 8.60
C GLU A 278 -9.68 -5.99 7.92
N LEU A 279 -9.68 -5.94 6.58
CA LEU A 279 -9.85 -4.70 5.82
C LEU A 279 -11.20 -4.04 6.13
N PHE A 280 -12.28 -4.80 6.09
CA PHE A 280 -13.62 -4.30 6.43
C PHE A 280 -13.74 -3.84 7.89
N GLU A 281 -13.07 -4.53 8.81
CA GLU A 281 -13.04 -4.10 10.21
C GLU A 281 -12.26 -2.80 10.41
N LYS A 282 -11.14 -2.63 9.67
CA LYS A 282 -10.35 -1.41 9.69
C LYS A 282 -11.10 -0.21 9.11
N THR A 283 -11.93 -0.41 8.10
CA THR A 283 -12.82 0.64 7.58
C THR A 283 -14.01 0.90 8.50
N GLY A 284 -14.22 0.07 9.53
CA GLY A 284 -15.16 0.28 10.61
C GLY A 284 -16.50 -0.42 10.47
N LEU A 285 -16.59 -1.37 9.55
CA LEU A 285 -17.70 -2.30 9.44
C LEU A 285 -17.58 -3.39 10.50
N GLU A 286 -18.72 -3.91 10.94
CA GLU A 286 -18.76 -4.96 11.97
C GLU A 286 -18.61 -6.35 11.33
N ILE A 287 -17.60 -7.09 11.76
CA ILE A 287 -17.25 -8.43 11.24
C ILE A 287 -17.38 -9.55 12.29
N GLY A 288 -18.00 -9.25 13.44
CA GLY A 288 -18.14 -10.20 14.54
C GLY A 288 -18.81 -11.50 14.08
N THR A 289 -18.43 -12.64 14.66
CA THR A 289 -18.93 -13.97 14.28
C THR A 289 -20.45 -14.09 14.35
N ASP A 290 -21.08 -13.38 15.28
CA ASP A 290 -22.54 -13.38 15.46
C ASP A 290 -23.26 -12.28 14.63
N SER A 291 -22.52 -11.51 13.83
CA SER A 291 -23.08 -10.43 13.02
C SER A 291 -23.64 -10.98 11.71
N ALA A 292 -24.88 -10.62 11.39
CA ALA A 292 -25.49 -10.87 10.08
C ALA A 292 -24.68 -10.24 8.91
N ASN A 293 -23.82 -9.26 9.19
CA ASN A 293 -22.98 -8.61 8.19
C ASN A 293 -21.87 -9.52 7.67
N ARG A 294 -21.39 -10.45 8.50
CA ARG A 294 -20.16 -11.21 8.21
C ARG A 294 -20.29 -12.03 6.93
N SER A 295 -21.40 -12.76 6.77
CA SER A 295 -21.65 -13.58 5.57
C SER A 295 -21.68 -12.72 4.30
N TYR A 296 -22.30 -11.55 4.34
CA TYR A 296 -22.33 -10.61 3.22
C TYR A 296 -20.95 -10.05 2.89
N LEU A 297 -20.16 -9.67 3.90
CA LEU A 297 -18.79 -9.18 3.69
C LEU A 297 -17.85 -10.27 3.16
N GLU A 298 -18.00 -11.52 3.61
CA GLU A 298 -17.26 -12.66 3.07
C GLU A 298 -17.58 -12.89 1.58
N ARG A 299 -18.87 -12.83 1.21
CA ARG A 299 -19.33 -12.95 -0.19
C ARG A 299 -18.83 -11.81 -1.07
N ILE A 300 -18.99 -10.56 -0.63
CA ILE A 300 -18.44 -9.39 -1.32
C ILE A 300 -16.93 -9.54 -1.51
N GLY A 301 -16.22 -9.89 -0.43
CA GLY A 301 -14.77 -10.11 -0.47
C GLY A 301 -14.36 -11.18 -1.50
N ALA A 302 -15.14 -12.26 -1.60
CA ALA A 302 -14.90 -13.34 -2.55
C ALA A 302 -15.21 -12.95 -3.99
N ALA A 303 -16.32 -12.25 -4.24
CA ALA A 303 -16.71 -11.82 -5.59
C ALA A 303 -15.70 -10.87 -6.24
N TYR A 304 -15.01 -10.04 -5.44
CA TYR A 304 -13.90 -9.19 -5.92
C TYR A 304 -12.52 -9.80 -5.69
N GLU A 305 -12.43 -11.11 -5.43
CA GLU A 305 -11.19 -11.88 -5.27
C GLU A 305 -10.19 -11.30 -4.26
N GLY A 306 -10.66 -10.51 -3.30
CA GLY A 306 -9.78 -9.82 -2.34
C GLY A 306 -9.07 -8.59 -2.87
N HIS A 307 -9.48 -8.01 -4.01
CA HIS A 307 -8.85 -6.83 -4.60
C HIS A 307 -8.91 -5.60 -3.67
N PRO A 308 -7.78 -5.13 -3.09
CA PRO A 308 -7.78 -4.13 -2.02
C PRO A 308 -8.49 -2.83 -2.36
N LEU A 309 -8.22 -2.26 -3.54
CA LEU A 309 -8.84 -0.99 -3.94
C LEU A 309 -10.37 -1.14 -4.09
N ALA A 310 -10.84 -2.22 -4.69
CA ALA A 310 -12.28 -2.47 -4.87
C ALA A 310 -12.98 -2.63 -3.51
N LEU A 311 -12.39 -3.43 -2.61
CA LEU A 311 -12.94 -3.62 -1.27
C LEU A 311 -12.93 -2.33 -0.44
N ARG A 312 -11.92 -1.48 -0.60
CA ARG A 312 -11.87 -0.15 0.04
C ARG A 312 -12.98 0.77 -0.47
N VAL A 313 -13.24 0.76 -1.78
CA VAL A 313 -14.35 1.54 -2.40
C VAL A 313 -15.68 1.07 -1.83
N ILE A 314 -15.97 -0.23 -1.88
CA ILE A 314 -17.23 -0.81 -1.37
C ILE A 314 -17.38 -0.53 0.13
N ALA A 315 -16.33 -0.69 0.91
CA ALA A 315 -16.37 -0.37 2.33
C ALA A 315 -16.63 1.13 2.59
N GLY A 316 -16.09 2.00 1.74
CA GLY A 316 -16.37 3.43 1.72
C GLY A 316 -17.84 3.72 1.44
N GLU A 317 -18.41 3.10 0.41
CA GLU A 317 -19.81 3.24 0.04
C GLU A 317 -20.76 2.74 1.13
N ILE A 318 -20.48 1.57 1.72
CA ILE A 318 -21.26 1.04 2.85
C ILE A 318 -21.17 2.01 4.05
N GLY A 319 -19.99 2.57 4.32
CA GLY A 319 -19.79 3.48 5.44
C GLY A 319 -20.47 4.85 5.25
N ASP A 320 -20.67 5.29 4.01
CA ASP A 320 -21.23 6.60 3.69
C ASP A 320 -22.77 6.59 3.52
N LYS A 321 -23.35 7.77 3.32
CA LYS A 321 -24.77 7.91 2.93
C LYS A 321 -25.00 7.16 1.60
N PRO A 322 -26.08 6.37 1.46
CA PRO A 322 -27.23 6.25 2.36
C PRO A 322 -27.14 5.14 3.41
N PHE A 323 -26.05 4.38 3.48
CA PHE A 323 -25.98 3.15 4.26
C PHE A 323 -25.48 3.36 5.68
N TYR A 324 -24.60 4.32 5.94
CA TYR A 324 -24.11 4.64 7.29
C TYR A 324 -23.58 3.42 8.06
N GLY A 325 -22.88 2.52 7.37
CA GLY A 325 -22.36 1.26 7.90
C GLY A 325 -23.35 0.08 7.87
N ASN A 326 -24.55 0.24 7.31
CA ASN A 326 -25.55 -0.83 7.20
C ASN A 326 -25.26 -1.78 6.03
N VAL A 327 -24.48 -2.82 6.30
CA VAL A 327 -24.11 -3.86 5.32
C VAL A 327 -25.33 -4.59 4.77
N VAL A 328 -26.31 -4.93 5.60
CA VAL A 328 -27.54 -5.62 5.16
C VAL A 328 -28.35 -4.74 4.21
N GLY A 329 -28.42 -3.44 4.50
CA GLY A 329 -29.06 -2.46 3.62
C GLY A 329 -28.36 -2.33 2.27
N TYR A 330 -27.02 -2.34 2.26
CA TYR A 330 -26.23 -2.39 1.02
C TYR A 330 -26.50 -3.67 0.24
N TRP A 331 -26.47 -4.82 0.91
CA TRP A 331 -26.74 -6.12 0.29
C TRP A 331 -28.15 -6.20 -0.32
N ASN A 332 -29.17 -5.70 0.36
CA ASN A 332 -30.53 -5.71 -0.18
C ASN A 332 -30.67 -4.88 -1.46
N LYS A 333 -29.80 -3.89 -1.66
CA LYS A 333 -29.81 -3.05 -2.87
C LYS A 333 -28.93 -3.61 -3.99
N TYR A 334 -27.71 -4.06 -3.66
CA TYR A 334 -26.68 -4.42 -4.64
C TYR A 334 -26.27 -5.89 -4.63
N GLY A 335 -26.81 -6.71 -3.71
CA GLY A 335 -26.44 -8.11 -3.55
C GLY A 335 -26.73 -8.97 -4.79
N HIS A 336 -27.68 -8.57 -5.63
CA HIS A 336 -27.97 -9.23 -6.91
C HIS A 336 -26.78 -9.15 -7.88
N GLU A 337 -26.06 -8.02 -7.93
CA GLU A 337 -24.86 -7.85 -8.76
C GLU A 337 -23.73 -8.76 -8.26
N ILE A 338 -23.58 -8.90 -6.94
CA ILE A 338 -22.62 -9.83 -6.32
C ILE A 338 -22.97 -11.28 -6.67
N GLU A 339 -24.26 -11.64 -6.62
CA GLU A 339 -24.75 -12.98 -6.98
C GLU A 339 -24.53 -13.31 -8.46
N GLU A 340 -24.61 -12.33 -9.36
CA GLU A 340 -24.27 -12.50 -10.77
C GLU A 340 -22.78 -12.77 -10.97
N VAL A 341 -21.91 -12.04 -10.26
CA VAL A 341 -20.46 -12.29 -10.27
C VAL A 341 -20.14 -13.67 -9.72
N GLU A 342 -20.75 -14.07 -8.60
CA GLU A 342 -20.57 -15.42 -8.02
C GLU A 342 -20.97 -16.53 -9.01
N LYS A 343 -22.08 -16.36 -9.73
CA LYS A 343 -22.51 -17.31 -10.77
C LYS A 343 -21.52 -17.39 -11.91
N ALA A 344 -21.06 -16.24 -12.43
CA ALA A 344 -20.08 -16.20 -13.51
C ALA A 344 -18.75 -16.89 -13.11
N ILE A 345 -18.29 -16.68 -11.87
CA ILE A 345 -17.10 -17.35 -11.33
C ILE A 345 -17.30 -18.87 -11.27
N GLU A 346 -18.46 -19.34 -10.82
CA GLU A 346 -18.75 -20.77 -10.72
C GLU A 346 -18.92 -21.43 -12.10
N GLU A 347 -19.54 -20.74 -13.06
CA GLU A 347 -19.64 -21.18 -14.45
C GLU A 347 -18.25 -21.32 -15.10
N ALA A 348 -17.35 -20.35 -14.90
CA ALA A 348 -15.98 -20.45 -15.38
C ALA A 348 -15.24 -21.66 -14.77
N ARG A 349 -15.38 -21.88 -13.46
CA ARG A 349 -14.77 -23.02 -12.75
C ARG A 349 -15.29 -24.37 -13.25
N THR A 350 -16.60 -24.49 -13.44
CA THR A 350 -17.23 -25.73 -13.92
C THR A 350 -16.90 -26.04 -15.38
N GLN A 351 -16.62 -25.02 -16.19
CA GLN A 351 -16.11 -25.15 -17.55
C GLN A 351 -14.60 -25.47 -17.62
N GLY A 352 -13.93 -25.62 -16.46
CA GLY A 352 -12.51 -25.96 -16.40
C GLY A 352 -11.56 -24.80 -16.61
N ILE A 353 -12.07 -23.57 -16.69
CA ILE A 353 -11.27 -22.35 -16.68
C ILE A 353 -10.85 -22.11 -15.22
N ARG A 354 -9.73 -22.71 -14.82
CA ARG A 354 -9.11 -22.38 -13.53
C ARG A 354 -8.29 -21.11 -13.70
N ALA A 355 -8.57 -20.10 -12.89
CA ALA A 355 -7.52 -19.16 -12.51
C ALA A 355 -6.56 -19.93 -11.60
N SER A 356 -5.55 -20.60 -12.17
CA SER A 356 -4.37 -21.02 -11.40
C SER A 356 -3.68 -19.77 -10.85
N ALA A 357 -3.02 -19.89 -9.70
CA ALA A 357 -2.10 -18.86 -9.22
C ALA A 357 -0.93 -18.61 -10.21
N ASP A 358 -0.74 -19.53 -11.17
CA ASP A 358 0.19 -19.41 -12.31
C ASP A 358 -0.49 -19.03 -13.65
N ASP A 359 -1.83 -18.92 -13.72
CA ASP A 359 -2.60 -18.64 -14.96
C ASP A 359 -3.10 -17.18 -15.06
N GLN A 360 -2.61 -16.27 -14.22
CA GLN A 360 -2.78 -14.85 -14.51
C GLN A 360 -1.65 -14.41 -15.44
N TRP A 361 -1.99 -14.25 -16.72
CA TRP A 361 -1.19 -13.74 -17.86
C TRP A 361 -0.47 -14.76 -18.76
N GLN A 362 -1.09 -15.91 -19.05
CA GLN A 362 -0.94 -16.47 -20.40
C GLN A 362 -2.14 -16.06 -21.25
N LEU A 363 -2.10 -14.84 -21.80
CA LEU A 363 -2.84 -14.54 -23.02
C LEU A 363 -2.02 -15.14 -24.17
N ASP A 364 -2.62 -16.07 -24.89
CA ASP A 364 -2.00 -16.88 -25.94
C ASP A 364 -1.25 -16.03 -26.99
N LYS A 365 0.05 -16.36 -27.12
CA LYS A 365 1.00 -16.19 -28.27
C LYS A 365 1.82 -14.92 -28.41
#